data_AF-A0A7Z0B4U6-F1
#
_entry.id   AF-A0A7Z0B4U6-F1
#
_cell.length_a   1.000
_cell.length_b   1.000
_cell.length_c   1.000
_cell.angle_alpha   90.00
_cell.angle_beta   90.00
_cell.angle_gamma   90.00
#
_symmetry.space_group_name_H-M   'P 1'
#
loop_
_entity.id
_entity.type
_entity.pdbx_description
1 polymer ?
#
loop_
_entity_poly.entity_id
_entity_poly.type
_entity_poly.pdbx_seq_one_letter_code
_entity_poly.pdbx_strand_id
1 'polypeptide(L)'
;MKPRPASLRHSGKRAGAGTTLALWISFLGTLIVLYFLINWLPSMVLSRGLTRVQSSVVQMMFNIGGGIGAIVIAGLMDRIGRRPTVAGMYVGIAVALAVLASAGSSVGMALGGLLAGLFLVGGQSVLYALASNIYPTQVRGTGVGAAVAVGRMGSILGPLIAGQLLAIGQSASVLVAASIPLIAVAAIAALVVVARFPRGSTMAVAH
;
A
#
# COMPACT_ATOMS: atom_id res chain seq x y z
N MET A 1 22.95 50.50 -5.64
CA MET A 1 21.63 50.00 -6.11
C MET A 1 21.47 48.57 -5.59
N LYS A 2 20.68 48.36 -4.52
CA LYS A 2 20.48 47.02 -3.93
C LYS A 2 19.45 46.23 -4.75
N PRO A 3 19.71 44.98 -5.17
CA PRO A 3 18.68 44.15 -5.80
C PRO A 3 17.65 43.72 -4.74
N ARG A 4 16.36 43.84 -5.09
CA ARG A 4 15.21 43.37 -4.29
C ARG A 4 15.24 41.83 -4.20
N PRO A 5 15.04 41.22 -3.01
CA PRO A 5 14.91 39.77 -2.91
C PRO A 5 13.59 39.34 -3.56
N ALA A 6 13.69 38.42 -4.51
CA ALA A 6 12.57 37.72 -5.11
C ALA A 6 11.75 37.04 -4.01
N SER A 7 10.47 37.41 -3.91
CA SER A 7 9.52 36.79 -3.01
C SER A 7 9.41 35.30 -3.32
N LEU A 8 10.01 34.47 -2.46
CA LEU A 8 9.74 33.04 -2.35
C LEU A 8 8.27 32.86 -1.97
N ARG A 9 7.39 32.86 -2.96
CA ARG A 9 6.03 32.34 -2.79
C ARG A 9 6.14 30.84 -2.59
N HIS A 10 6.32 30.42 -1.34
CA HIS A 10 5.93 29.09 -0.91
C HIS A 10 4.46 28.92 -1.27
N SER A 11 4.19 28.25 -2.37
CA SER A 11 2.86 27.78 -2.75
C SER A 11 2.44 26.73 -1.72
N GLY A 12 2.08 27.20 -0.52
CA GLY A 12 1.46 26.44 0.55
C GLY A 12 0.02 26.09 0.15
N LYS A 13 -0.14 25.28 -0.90
CA LYS A 13 -1.42 24.60 -1.14
C LYS A 13 -1.63 23.68 0.05
N ARG A 14 -2.41 24.14 1.02
CA ARG A 14 -2.92 23.31 2.11
C ARG A 14 -3.52 22.06 1.49
N ALA A 15 -3.30 20.89 2.09
CA ALA A 15 -4.02 19.69 1.71
C ALA A 15 -5.52 19.97 1.85
N GLY A 16 -6.21 20.12 0.72
CA GLY A 16 -7.67 20.24 0.72
C GLY A 16 -8.28 18.97 1.29
N ALA A 17 -9.46 19.08 1.91
CA ALA A 17 -10.16 17.95 2.53
C ALA A 17 -10.28 16.72 1.61
N GLY A 18 -10.50 16.94 0.31
CA GLY A 18 -10.57 15.85 -0.67
C GLY A 18 -9.25 15.10 -0.91
N THR A 19 -8.08 15.76 -0.76
CA THR A 19 -6.77 15.08 -0.87
C THR A 19 -6.50 14.26 0.38
N THR A 20 -6.82 14.82 1.56
CA THR A 20 -6.72 14.10 2.83
C THR A 20 -7.60 12.86 2.82
N LEU A 21 -8.85 12.97 2.36
CA LEU A 21 -9.77 11.84 2.25
C LEU A 21 -9.25 10.77 1.27
N ALA A 22 -8.76 11.18 0.10
CA ALA A 22 -8.18 10.25 -0.87
C ALA A 22 -6.96 9.51 -0.32
N LEU A 23 -6.10 10.20 0.46
CA LEU A 23 -4.99 9.57 1.16
C LEU A 23 -5.49 8.55 2.20
N TRP A 24 -6.52 8.88 2.97
CA TRP A 24 -7.11 7.99 3.98
C TRP A 24 -7.72 6.74 3.34
N ILE A 25 -8.48 6.89 2.24
CA ILE A 25 -9.04 5.77 1.48
C ILE A 25 -7.93 4.84 0.99
N SER A 26 -6.83 5.42 0.47
CA SER A 26 -5.67 4.65 0.03
C SER A 26 -5.00 3.88 1.18
N PHE A 27 -4.81 4.52 2.34
CA PHE A 27 -4.28 3.86 3.54
C PHE A 27 -5.18 2.72 4.01
N LEU A 28 -6.48 2.98 4.10
CA LEU A 28 -7.48 2.04 4.57
C LEU A 28 -7.58 0.81 3.67
N GLY A 29 -7.70 0.99 2.35
CA GLY A 29 -7.77 -0.14 1.41
C GLY A 29 -6.51 -1.00 1.45
N THR A 30 -5.33 -0.36 1.47
CA THR A 30 -4.04 -1.09 1.52
C THR A 30 -3.88 -1.85 2.84
N LEU A 31 -4.26 -1.26 3.98
CA LEU A 31 -4.14 -1.89 5.29
C LEU A 31 -5.17 -3.01 5.51
N ILE A 32 -6.40 -2.86 5.00
CA ILE A 32 -7.38 -3.96 5.01
C ILE A 32 -6.79 -5.20 4.35
N VAL A 33 -6.21 -5.06 3.14
CA VAL A 33 -5.63 -6.20 2.42
C VAL A 33 -4.38 -6.74 3.13
N LEU A 34 -3.53 -5.85 3.66
CA LEU A 34 -2.36 -6.26 4.43
C LEU A 34 -2.75 -7.14 5.62
N TYR A 35 -3.68 -6.67 6.45
CA TYR A 35 -4.11 -7.40 7.64
C TYR A 35 -4.98 -8.62 7.30
N PHE A 36 -5.75 -8.55 6.22
CA PHE A 36 -6.43 -9.73 5.69
C PHE A 36 -5.42 -10.85 5.40
N LEU A 37 -4.36 -10.58 4.63
CA LEU A 37 -3.35 -11.58 4.31
C LEU A 37 -2.57 -12.03 5.56
N ILE A 38 -2.16 -11.13 6.45
CA ILE A 38 -1.44 -11.54 7.67
C ILE A 38 -2.24 -12.56 8.50
N ASN A 39 -3.56 -12.37 8.61
CA ASN A 39 -4.39 -13.23 9.45
C ASN A 39 -4.91 -14.48 8.72
N TRP A 40 -5.11 -14.43 7.40
CA TRP A 40 -5.81 -15.48 6.65
C TRP A 40 -4.96 -16.18 5.59
N LEU A 41 -3.77 -15.68 5.26
CA LEU A 41 -2.84 -16.37 4.37
C LEU A 41 -2.50 -17.78 4.88
N PRO A 42 -2.26 -18.03 6.19
CA PRO A 42 -2.03 -19.39 6.68
C PRO A 42 -3.23 -20.32 6.44
N SER A 43 -4.43 -19.87 6.79
CA SER A 43 -5.67 -20.62 6.58
C SER A 43 -5.93 -20.89 5.10
N MET A 44 -5.61 -19.94 4.22
CA MET A 44 -5.70 -20.10 2.77
C MET A 44 -4.79 -21.22 2.27
N VAL A 45 -3.55 -21.27 2.74
CA VAL A 45 -2.60 -22.34 2.40
C VAL A 45 -3.14 -23.69 2.87
N LEU A 46 -3.60 -23.78 4.11
CA LEU A 46 -4.17 -25.02 4.67
C LEU A 46 -5.45 -25.47 3.94
N SER A 47 -6.32 -24.53 3.54
CA SER A 47 -7.56 -24.84 2.80
C SER A 47 -7.30 -25.46 1.42
N ARG A 48 -6.09 -25.32 0.89
CA ARG A 48 -5.64 -25.95 -0.37
C ARG A 48 -5.04 -27.34 -0.14
N GLY A 49 -5.11 -27.89 1.07
CA GLY A 49 -4.52 -29.18 1.43
C GLY A 49 -3.00 -29.14 1.64
N LEU A 50 -2.39 -27.94 1.68
CA LEU A 50 -0.97 -27.77 1.95
C LEU A 50 -0.68 -27.91 3.45
N THR A 51 0.57 -28.24 3.79
CA THR A 51 0.97 -28.54 5.17
C THR A 51 1.16 -27.29 6.02
N ARG A 52 1.13 -27.44 7.36
CA ARG A 52 1.48 -26.36 8.29
C ARG A 52 2.88 -25.78 8.05
N VAL A 53 3.85 -26.64 7.72
CA VAL A 53 5.23 -26.21 7.40
C VAL A 53 5.22 -25.32 6.15
N GLN A 54 4.49 -25.72 5.09
CA GLN A 54 4.36 -24.91 3.88
C GLN A 54 3.67 -23.57 4.16
N SER A 55 2.64 -23.56 5.01
CA SER A 55 2.00 -22.33 5.49
C SER A 55 2.99 -21.39 6.18
N SER A 56 3.84 -21.92 7.07
CA SER A 56 4.89 -21.14 7.72
C SER A 56 5.91 -20.59 6.72
N VAL A 57 6.29 -21.37 5.71
CA VAL A 57 7.19 -20.91 4.63
C VAL A 57 6.57 -19.77 3.84
N VAL A 58 5.29 -19.87 3.47
CA VAL A 58 4.57 -18.80 2.75
C VAL A 58 4.52 -17.51 3.59
N GLN A 59 4.26 -17.63 4.89
CA GLN A 59 4.26 -16.48 5.81
C GLN A 59 5.67 -15.88 5.97
N MET A 60 6.70 -16.71 6.03
CA MET A 60 8.09 -16.26 6.07
C MET A 60 8.45 -15.50 4.79
N MET A 61 8.10 -16.04 3.63
CA MET A 61 8.31 -15.39 2.33
C MET A 61 7.59 -14.05 2.24
N PHE A 62 6.37 -13.96 2.77
CA PHE A 62 5.64 -12.70 2.89
C PHE A 62 6.42 -11.65 3.70
N ASN A 63 6.95 -12.02 4.87
CA ASN A 63 7.72 -11.11 5.70
C ASN A 63 9.06 -10.69 5.05
N ILE A 64 9.76 -11.63 4.39
CA ILE A 64 10.98 -11.34 3.63
C ILE A 64 10.69 -10.38 2.50
N GLY A 65 9.64 -10.66 1.71
CA GLY A 65 9.16 -9.76 0.67
C GLY A 65 8.90 -8.37 1.25
N GLY A 66 8.22 -8.28 2.39
CA GLY A 66 7.94 -7.00 3.04
C GLY A 66 9.18 -6.22 3.46
N GLY A 67 10.19 -6.90 4.03
CA GLY A 67 11.46 -6.28 4.38
C GLY A 67 12.21 -5.73 3.16
N ILE A 68 12.29 -6.52 2.08
CA ILE A 68 12.90 -6.10 0.81
C ILE A 68 12.11 -4.93 0.20
N GLY A 69 10.78 -5.03 0.19
CA GLY A 69 9.88 -4.07 -0.42
C GLY A 69 9.96 -2.70 0.26
N ALA A 70 10.07 -2.68 1.59
CA ALA A 70 10.23 -1.44 2.36
C ALA A 70 11.44 -0.61 1.90
N ILE A 71 12.52 -1.27 1.49
CA ILE A 71 13.74 -0.62 1.01
C ILE A 71 13.65 -0.32 -0.49
N VAL A 72 13.30 -1.32 -1.29
CA VAL A 72 13.32 -1.23 -2.76
C VAL A 72 12.27 -0.26 -3.28
N ILE A 73 11.03 -0.36 -2.80
CA ILE A 73 9.92 0.47 -3.30
C ILE A 73 10.09 1.93 -2.83
N ALA A 74 10.58 2.15 -1.61
CA ALA A 74 10.90 3.48 -1.12
C ALA A 74 12.03 4.13 -1.95
N GLY A 75 13.14 3.41 -2.19
CA GLY A 75 14.22 3.91 -3.04
C GLY A 75 13.80 4.13 -4.49
N LEU A 76 12.87 3.31 -5.01
CA LEU A 76 12.29 3.50 -6.34
C LEU A 76 11.50 4.80 -6.43
N MET A 77 10.73 5.15 -5.39
CA MET A 77 9.99 6.41 -5.32
C MET A 77 10.91 7.63 -5.43
N ASP A 78 12.10 7.55 -4.84
CA ASP A 78 13.08 8.63 -4.93
C ASP A 78 13.68 8.75 -6.33
N ARG A 79 14.03 7.61 -6.95
CA ARG A 79 14.68 7.54 -8.28
C ARG A 79 13.77 7.86 -9.45
N ILE A 80 12.64 7.18 -9.59
CA ILE A 80 11.73 7.33 -10.75
C ILE A 80 10.54 8.24 -10.46
N GLY A 81 10.35 8.64 -9.19
CA GLY A 81 9.32 9.59 -8.77
C GLY A 81 8.02 8.93 -8.32
N ARG A 82 7.18 9.74 -7.65
CA ARG A 82 5.97 9.29 -6.95
C ARG A 82 4.95 8.58 -7.84
N ARG A 83 4.63 9.14 -9.01
CA ARG A 83 3.56 8.63 -9.88
C ARG A 83 3.84 7.23 -10.43
N PRO A 84 4.97 6.95 -11.09
CA PRO A 84 5.24 5.61 -11.59
C PRO A 84 5.43 4.60 -10.46
N THR A 85 6.00 4.99 -9.31
CA THR A 85 6.13 4.08 -8.16
C THR A 85 4.79 3.71 -7.56
N VAL A 86 3.87 4.67 -7.38
CA VAL A 86 2.52 4.40 -6.87
C VAL A 86 1.73 3.53 -7.84
N ALA A 87 1.79 3.80 -9.15
CA ALA A 87 1.15 2.93 -10.14
C ALA A 87 1.73 1.51 -10.10
N GLY A 88 3.06 1.39 -10.14
CA GLY A 88 3.76 0.11 -10.14
C GLY A 88 3.52 -0.71 -8.88
N MET A 89 3.50 -0.09 -7.69
CA MET A 89 3.24 -0.82 -6.46
C MET A 89 1.82 -1.39 -6.42
N TYR A 90 0.80 -0.63 -6.84
CA TYR A 90 -0.58 -1.11 -6.83
C TYR A 90 -0.85 -2.18 -7.89
N VAL A 91 -0.24 -2.05 -9.08
CA VAL A 91 -0.23 -3.14 -10.07
C VAL A 91 0.44 -4.37 -9.49
N GLY A 92 1.58 -4.21 -8.81
CA GLY A 92 2.27 -5.29 -8.11
C GLY A 92 1.40 -5.97 -7.05
N ILE A 93 0.65 -5.21 -6.25
CA ILE A 93 -0.31 -5.77 -5.28
C ILE A 93 -1.37 -6.59 -6.02
N ALA A 94 -2.00 -6.04 -7.06
CA ALA A 94 -3.03 -6.74 -7.81
C ALA A 94 -2.52 -8.05 -8.44
N VAL A 95 -1.31 -8.03 -9.01
CA VAL A 95 -0.64 -9.23 -9.54
C VAL A 95 -0.36 -10.23 -8.43
N ALA A 96 0.16 -9.79 -7.28
CA ALA A 96 0.43 -10.69 -6.15
C ALA A 96 -0.84 -11.36 -5.63
N LEU A 97 -1.96 -10.62 -5.52
CA LEU A 97 -3.26 -11.16 -5.15
C LEU A 97 -3.77 -12.16 -6.20
N ALA A 98 -3.63 -11.86 -7.49
CA ALA A 98 -4.02 -12.78 -8.56
C ALA A 98 -3.22 -14.09 -8.50
N VAL A 99 -1.89 -14.01 -8.30
CA VAL A 99 -1.02 -15.17 -8.12
C VAL A 99 -1.46 -16.01 -6.91
N LEU A 100 -1.73 -15.37 -5.76
CA LEU A 100 -2.23 -16.07 -4.58
C LEU A 100 -3.59 -16.74 -4.85
N ALA A 101 -4.52 -16.05 -5.51
CA ALA A 101 -5.84 -16.59 -5.82
C ALA A 101 -5.78 -17.79 -6.78
N SER A 102 -4.85 -17.80 -7.75
CA SER A 102 -4.72 -18.90 -8.71
C SER A 102 -3.74 -20.00 -8.28
N ALA A 103 -2.90 -19.78 -7.26
CA ALA A 103 -1.85 -20.71 -6.89
C ALA A 103 -2.41 -22.06 -6.37
N GLY A 104 -2.09 -23.15 -7.07
CA GLY A 104 -2.40 -24.52 -6.64
C GLY A 104 -1.23 -25.25 -5.94
N SER A 105 -0.04 -24.67 -5.96
CA SER A 105 1.18 -25.28 -5.42
C SER A 105 1.78 -24.46 -4.27
N SER A 106 2.57 -25.12 -3.42
CA SER A 106 3.31 -24.48 -2.33
C SER A 106 4.25 -23.38 -2.84
N VAL A 107 4.94 -23.63 -3.96
CA VAL A 107 5.84 -22.67 -4.61
C VAL A 107 5.07 -21.45 -5.11
N GLY A 108 3.91 -21.66 -5.75
CA GLY A 108 3.06 -20.56 -6.21
C GLY A 108 2.58 -19.69 -5.06
N MET A 109 2.15 -20.30 -3.95
CA MET A 109 1.77 -19.58 -2.74
C MET A 109 2.93 -18.82 -2.11
N ALA A 110 4.14 -19.40 -2.10
CA ALA A 110 5.33 -18.77 -1.54
C ALA A 110 5.74 -17.54 -2.36
N LEU A 111 5.74 -17.64 -3.69
CA LEU A 111 5.98 -16.52 -4.59
C LEU A 111 4.90 -15.44 -4.47
N GLY A 112 3.63 -15.83 -4.43
CA GLY A 112 2.52 -14.91 -4.22
C GLY A 112 2.63 -14.17 -2.88
N GLY A 113 3.00 -14.88 -1.81
CA GLY A 113 3.26 -14.30 -0.49
C GLY A 113 4.41 -13.30 -0.52
N LEU A 114 5.54 -13.66 -1.14
CA LEU A 114 6.69 -12.78 -1.31
C LEU A 114 6.34 -11.49 -2.06
N LEU A 115 5.64 -11.60 -3.20
CA LEU A 115 5.21 -10.44 -3.98
C LEU A 115 4.21 -9.58 -3.20
N ALA A 116 3.26 -10.21 -2.49
CA ALA A 116 2.29 -9.50 -1.68
C ALA A 116 2.96 -8.71 -0.57
N GLY A 117 3.91 -9.33 0.14
CA GLY A 117 4.73 -8.65 1.14
C GLY A 117 5.51 -7.47 0.55
N LEU A 118 6.22 -7.70 -0.56
CA LEU A 118 7.02 -6.70 -1.26
C LEU A 118 6.21 -5.44 -1.57
N PHE A 119 5.04 -5.59 -2.17
CA PHE A 119 4.25 -4.45 -2.63
C PHE A 119 3.33 -3.87 -1.55
N LEU A 120 2.76 -4.67 -0.64
CA LEU A 120 1.91 -4.15 0.44
C LEU A 120 2.74 -3.41 1.50
N VAL A 121 3.82 -4.03 1.99
CA VAL A 121 4.66 -3.41 3.02
C VAL A 121 5.53 -2.32 2.40
N GLY A 122 6.09 -2.55 1.21
CA GLY A 122 6.82 -1.50 0.48
C GLY A 122 5.93 -0.33 0.09
N GLY A 123 4.70 -0.60 -0.32
CA GLY A 123 3.70 0.42 -0.63
C GLY A 123 3.29 1.25 0.58
N GLN A 124 3.22 0.63 1.78
CA GLN A 124 3.01 1.39 3.02
C GLN A 124 4.07 2.47 3.22
N SER A 125 5.35 2.17 3.02
CA SER A 125 6.44 3.17 3.11
C SER A 125 6.21 4.36 2.16
N VAL A 126 5.76 4.10 0.94
CA VAL A 126 5.40 5.14 -0.03
C VAL A 126 4.21 5.97 0.45
N LEU A 127 3.17 5.34 1.00
CA LEU A 127 2.00 6.06 1.53
C LEU A 127 2.37 6.95 2.73
N TYR A 128 3.25 6.48 3.62
CA TYR A 128 3.80 7.30 4.71
C TYR A 128 4.54 8.52 4.19
N ALA A 129 5.36 8.34 3.14
CA ALA A 129 6.06 9.44 2.52
C ALA A 129 5.13 10.41 1.78
N LEU A 130 4.06 9.92 1.14
CA LEU A 130 3.04 10.81 0.57
C LEU A 130 2.36 11.64 1.66
N ALA A 131 1.95 10.99 2.75
CA ALA A 131 1.31 11.66 3.88
C ALA A 131 2.18 12.77 4.46
N SER A 132 3.47 12.49 4.71
CA SER A 132 4.40 13.49 5.26
C SER A 132 4.61 14.69 4.35
N ASN A 133 4.53 14.49 3.02
CA ASN A 133 4.71 15.55 2.03
C ASN A 133 3.46 16.41 1.80
N ILE A 134 2.27 15.89 2.09
CA ILE A 134 0.99 16.57 1.83
C ILE A 134 0.59 17.47 3.00
N TYR A 135 0.89 17.04 4.24
CA TYR A 135 0.54 17.82 5.42
C TYR A 135 1.58 18.90 5.76
N PRO A 136 1.13 20.15 6.04
CA PRO A 136 1.99 21.21 6.56
C PRO A 136 2.70 20.78 7.84
N THR A 137 3.92 21.26 8.06
CA THR A 137 4.77 20.85 9.20
C THR A 137 4.06 20.94 10.55
N GLN A 138 3.20 21.95 10.73
CA GLN A 138 2.44 22.21 11.96
C GLN A 138 1.40 21.11 12.29
N VAL A 139 0.84 20.44 11.28
CA VAL A 139 -0.23 19.43 11.44
C VAL A 139 0.16 18.07 10.86
N ARG A 140 1.44 17.89 10.51
CA ARG A 140 1.92 16.67 9.85
C ARG A 140 1.78 15.45 10.74
N GLY A 141 2.18 15.57 12.00
CA GLY A 141 2.07 14.47 12.96
C GLY A 141 0.64 14.02 13.17
N THR A 142 -0.29 14.97 13.36
CA THR A 142 -1.72 14.68 13.55
C THR A 142 -2.38 14.14 12.28
N GLY A 143 -2.08 14.70 11.10
CA GLY A 143 -2.64 14.26 9.83
C GLY A 143 -2.17 12.86 9.41
N VAL A 144 -0.88 12.56 9.58
CA VAL A 144 -0.32 11.22 9.35
C VAL A 144 -0.90 10.24 10.37
N GLY A 145 -0.89 10.60 11.66
CA GLY A 145 -1.44 9.77 12.73
C GLY A 145 -2.91 9.42 12.52
N ALA A 146 -3.74 10.39 12.10
CA ALA A 146 -5.14 10.16 11.79
C ALA A 146 -5.32 9.22 10.58
N ALA A 147 -4.54 9.40 9.51
CA ALA A 147 -4.56 8.50 8.36
C ALA A 147 -4.22 7.06 8.74
N VAL A 148 -3.22 6.88 9.61
CA VAL A 148 -2.80 5.57 10.13
C VAL A 148 -3.85 4.98 11.05
N ALA A 149 -4.46 5.78 11.92
CA ALA A 149 -5.51 5.32 12.82
C ALA A 149 -6.74 4.82 12.04
N VAL A 150 -7.19 5.58 11.04
CA VAL A 150 -8.26 5.17 10.11
C VAL A 150 -7.84 3.91 9.35
N GLY A 151 -6.60 3.89 8.87
CA GLY A 151 -6.02 2.72 8.23
C GLY A 151 -6.03 1.46 9.11
N ARG A 152 -5.76 1.60 10.41
CA ARG A 152 -5.78 0.52 11.39
C ARG A 152 -7.19 0.04 11.72
N MET A 153 -8.25 0.80 11.42
CA MET A 153 -9.60 0.19 11.41
C MET A 153 -9.67 -0.99 10.44
N GLY A 154 -8.82 -1.00 9.40
CA GLY A 154 -8.63 -2.13 8.51
C GLY A 154 -8.10 -3.40 9.18
N SER A 155 -7.39 -3.31 10.32
CA SER A 155 -6.96 -4.49 11.08
C SER A 155 -8.10 -5.18 11.82
N ILE A 156 -9.20 -4.46 12.06
CA ILE A 156 -10.44 -5.00 12.63
C ILE A 156 -11.33 -5.48 11.49
N LEU A 157 -11.57 -4.63 10.49
CA LEU A 157 -12.46 -4.91 9.37
C LEU A 157 -11.95 -6.08 8.50
N GLY A 158 -10.65 -6.16 8.23
CA GLY A 158 -10.06 -7.20 7.39
C GLY A 158 -10.38 -8.61 7.90
N PRO A 159 -10.00 -8.95 9.14
CA PRO A 159 -10.34 -10.25 9.74
C PRO A 159 -11.83 -10.49 9.93
N LEU A 160 -12.62 -9.45 10.25
CA LEU A 160 -14.08 -9.57 10.38
C LEU A 160 -14.76 -9.96 9.06
N ILE A 161 -14.45 -9.23 7.99
CA ILE A 161 -14.98 -9.48 6.64
C ILE A 161 -14.59 -10.88 6.18
N ALA A 162 -13.33 -11.24 6.38
CA ALA A 162 -12.83 -12.59 6.07
C ALA A 162 -13.53 -13.68 6.86
N GLY A 163 -13.66 -13.50 8.17
CA GLY A 163 -14.27 -14.47 9.06
C GLY A 163 -15.74 -14.71 8.73
N GLN A 164 -16.52 -13.64 8.48
CA GLN A 164 -17.91 -13.78 8.04
C GLN A 164 -18.03 -14.49 6.70
N LEU A 165 -17.18 -14.14 5.73
CA LEU A 165 -17.23 -14.72 4.41
C LEU A 165 -16.83 -16.21 4.41
N LEU A 166 -15.87 -16.60 5.25
CA LEU A 166 -15.56 -18.01 5.46
C LEU A 166 -16.67 -18.75 6.21
N ALA A 167 -17.38 -18.09 7.14
CA ALA A 167 -18.51 -18.67 7.85
C ALA A 167 -19.69 -19.01 6.92
N ILE A 168 -19.87 -18.26 5.83
CA ILE A 168 -20.86 -18.58 4.78
C ILE A 168 -20.32 -19.57 3.72
N GLY A 169 -19.16 -20.19 3.96
CA GLY A 169 -18.58 -21.23 3.11
C GLY A 169 -17.83 -20.73 1.88
N GLN A 170 -17.54 -19.43 1.77
CA GLN A 170 -16.72 -18.93 0.66
C GLN A 170 -15.28 -19.42 0.81
N SER A 171 -14.58 -19.61 -0.31
CA SER A 171 -13.16 -19.97 -0.26
C SER A 171 -12.28 -18.75 -0.01
N ALA A 172 -11.15 -18.95 0.67
CA ALA A 172 -10.14 -17.90 0.87
C ALA A 172 -9.63 -17.28 -0.46
N SER A 173 -9.77 -18.01 -1.56
CA SER A 173 -9.32 -17.54 -2.89
C SER A 173 -10.30 -16.54 -3.50
N VAL A 174 -11.61 -16.73 -3.29
CA VAL A 174 -12.64 -15.76 -3.67
C VAL A 174 -12.45 -14.46 -2.89
N LEU A 175 -12.07 -14.55 -1.62
CA LEU A 175 -11.76 -13.41 -0.77
C LEU A 175 -10.55 -12.60 -1.24
N VAL A 176 -9.45 -13.29 -1.59
CA VAL A 176 -8.27 -12.64 -2.19
C VAL A 176 -8.65 -11.96 -3.51
N ALA A 177 -9.46 -12.61 -4.35
CA ALA A 177 -9.92 -12.01 -5.61
C ALA A 177 -10.82 -10.79 -5.37
N ALA A 178 -11.71 -10.83 -4.38
CA ALA A 178 -12.57 -9.72 -3.99
C ALA A 178 -11.80 -8.51 -3.42
N SER A 179 -10.54 -8.71 -3.01
CA SER A 179 -9.66 -7.63 -2.57
C SER A 179 -9.07 -6.83 -3.75
N ILE A 180 -9.11 -7.35 -4.98
CA ILE A 180 -8.57 -6.67 -6.18
C ILE A 180 -9.34 -5.36 -6.49
N PRO A 181 -10.68 -5.33 -6.54
CA PRO A 181 -11.45 -4.09 -6.68
C PRO A 181 -11.13 -3.06 -5.59
N LEU A 182 -10.99 -3.50 -4.34
CA LEU A 182 -10.62 -2.64 -3.22
C LEU A 182 -9.24 -1.98 -3.44
N ILE A 183 -8.29 -2.76 -3.93
CA ILE A 183 -6.96 -2.26 -4.32
C ILE A 183 -7.04 -1.29 -5.49
N ALA A 184 -7.92 -1.51 -6.47
CA ALA A 184 -8.13 -0.56 -7.57
C ALA A 184 -8.64 0.79 -7.05
N VAL A 185 -9.59 0.79 -6.11
CA VAL A 185 -10.09 2.03 -5.46
C VAL A 185 -8.96 2.73 -4.68
N ALA A 186 -8.17 1.98 -3.90
CA ALA A 186 -7.03 2.52 -3.18
C ALA A 186 -5.97 3.11 -4.12
N ALA A 187 -5.73 2.47 -5.26
CA ALA A 187 -4.81 2.92 -6.30
C ALA A 187 -5.25 4.23 -6.93
N ILE A 188 -6.53 4.33 -7.31
CA ILE A 188 -7.11 5.56 -7.87
C ILE A 188 -6.98 6.70 -6.86
N ALA A 189 -7.33 6.45 -5.59
CA ALA A 189 -7.23 7.45 -4.53
C ALA A 189 -5.80 7.95 -4.34
N ALA A 190 -4.81 7.05 -4.32
CA ALA A 190 -3.39 7.41 -4.23
C ALA A 190 -2.90 8.19 -5.46
N LEU A 191 -3.32 7.81 -6.66
CA LEU A 191 -2.94 8.49 -7.89
C LEU A 191 -3.55 9.90 -7.98
N VAL A 192 -4.79 10.09 -7.50
CA VAL A 192 -5.40 11.41 -7.35
C VAL A 192 -4.59 12.30 -6.42
N VAL A 193 -4.12 11.74 -5.29
CA VAL A 193 -3.24 12.44 -4.35
C VAL A 193 -1.94 12.88 -5.04
N VAL A 194 -1.28 11.97 -5.76
CA VAL A 194 -0.03 12.27 -6.48
C VAL A 194 -0.25 13.32 -7.57
N ALA A 195 -1.35 13.24 -8.32
CA ALA A 195 -1.68 14.19 -9.38
C ALA A 195 -1.93 15.61 -8.86
N ARG A 196 -2.41 15.76 -7.62
CA ARG A 196 -2.62 17.06 -6.96
C ARG A 196 -1.35 17.68 -6.39
N PHE A 197 -0.29 16.87 -6.19
CA PHE A 197 1.02 17.30 -5.72
C PHE A 197 2.16 16.81 -6.65
N PRO A 198 2.17 17.20 -7.94
CA PRO A 198 3.32 16.95 -8.82
C PRO A 198 4.55 17.62 -8.23
N ARG A 199 5.73 16.99 -8.35
CA ARG A 199 7.00 17.63 -7.97
C ARG A 199 7.08 18.99 -8.67
N GLY A 200 7.27 20.05 -7.87
CA GLY A 200 7.89 21.27 -8.36
C GLY A 200 9.25 20.88 -8.92
N SER A 201 9.48 21.25 -10.17
CA SER A 201 10.65 20.97 -10.99
C SER A 201 11.92 21.09 -10.15
N THR A 202 12.62 19.97 -9.94
CA THR A 202 14.00 20.03 -9.46
C THR A 202 14.76 20.86 -10.48
N MET A 203 15.40 21.90 -9.97
CA MET A 203 16.20 22.87 -10.69
C MET A 203 17.08 22.20 -11.73
N ALA A 204 17.11 22.80 -12.92
CA ALA A 204 18.23 22.72 -13.82
C ALA A 204 19.49 23.08 -13.02
N VAL A 205 20.22 22.06 -12.53
CA VAL A 205 21.60 22.23 -12.13
C VAL A 205 22.36 22.24 -13.44
N ALA A 206 22.68 23.46 -13.87
CA ALA A 206 23.67 23.71 -14.90
C ALA A 206 24.97 22.99 -14.52
N HIS A 207 25.47 22.18 -15.45
CA HIS A 207 26.88 21.88 -15.60
C HIS A 207 27.23 22.13 -17.06
#